data_AF-A0AAD9VJF3-F1
#
_entry.id   AF-A0AAD9VJF3-F1
#
_cell.length_a   1.000
_cell.length_b   1.000
_cell.length_c   1.000
_cell.angle_alpha   90.00
_cell.angle_beta   90.00
_cell.angle_gamma   90.00
#
_symmetry.space_group_name_H-M   'P 1'
#
loop_
_entity.id
_entity.type
_entity.pdbx_description
1 polymer ?
#
loop_
_entity_poly.entity_id
_entity_poly.type
_entity_poly.pdbx_seq_one_letter_code
_entity_poly.pdbx_strand_id
1 'polypeptide(L)'
;MNEKDDKAPATIQEKNDSNTYILFGKDISEIPCFKNSFLYGISGGIVGGLLTFLFTSRPRIAMHAGMATYVNVTLGYYVYCRYNRAHDTFNAVKMQDVFQKAIVFEGTEKLPTLEKDKTLSDV
;
A
#
# COMPACT_ATOMS: atom_id res chain seq x y z
N MET A 1 5.75 -27.88 5.09
CA MET A 1 5.93 -26.55 4.49
C MET A 1 4.58 -26.16 3.90
N ASN A 2 4.07 -24.98 4.29
CA ASN A 2 2.71 -24.47 4.08
C ASN A 2 1.68 -24.97 5.09
N GLU A 3 1.31 -24.14 6.06
CA GLU A 3 0.10 -24.32 6.85
C GLU A 3 -0.34 -23.00 7.52
N LYS A 4 -1.59 -22.61 7.21
CA LYS A 4 -2.49 -21.65 7.90
C LYS A 4 -2.38 -20.15 7.58
N ASP A 5 -2.85 -19.81 6.39
CA ASP A 5 -4.01 -18.92 6.30
C ASP A 5 -5.22 -19.70 6.85
N ASP A 6 -5.68 -19.37 8.07
CA ASP A 6 -7.05 -19.54 8.61
C ASP A 6 -7.01 -19.61 10.14
N LYS A 7 -7.18 -18.46 10.80
CA LYS A 7 -8.04 -18.32 11.99
C LYS A 7 -8.21 -16.84 12.37
N ALA A 8 -9.09 -16.15 11.66
CA ALA A 8 -9.84 -15.07 12.30
C ALA A 8 -10.84 -15.72 13.27
N PRO A 9 -10.88 -15.32 14.54
CA PRO A 9 -12.18 -14.93 15.09
C PRO A 9 -12.12 -13.81 16.15
N ALA A 10 -13.28 -13.15 16.28
CA ALA A 10 -13.72 -12.24 17.34
C ALA A 10 -13.58 -10.72 17.05
N THR A 11 -14.62 -10.22 16.40
CA THR A 11 -15.10 -8.84 16.37
C THR A 11 -15.06 -8.15 17.74
N ILE A 12 -14.37 -7.01 17.82
CA ILE A 12 -14.78 -5.88 18.66
C ILE A 12 -14.98 -4.71 17.69
N GLN A 13 -16.23 -4.23 17.63
CA GLN A 13 -16.66 -3.05 16.88
C GLN A 13 -16.33 -1.76 17.65
N GLU A 14 -16.34 -0.66 16.88
CA GLU A 14 -16.42 0.76 17.27
C GLU A 14 -15.09 1.48 17.58
N LYS A 15 -14.72 2.60 16.93
CA LYS A 15 -15.54 3.78 16.63
C LYS A 15 -14.99 4.60 15.45
N ASN A 16 -15.89 4.98 14.56
CA ASN A 16 -15.71 6.04 13.57
C ASN A 16 -15.71 7.38 14.32
N ASP A 17 -14.55 8.01 14.46
CA ASP A 17 -14.45 9.42 14.84
C ASP A 17 -13.85 10.20 13.67
N SER A 18 -14.76 10.66 12.84
CA SER A 18 -14.63 11.85 12.00
C SER A 18 -14.22 13.04 12.86
N ASN A 19 -12.92 13.21 13.09
CA ASN A 19 -12.36 14.48 13.56
C ASN A 19 -11.08 14.72 12.74
N THR A 20 -11.17 15.69 11.84
CA THR A 20 -10.03 16.27 11.14
C THR A 20 -9.14 16.93 12.18
N TYR A 21 -8.18 16.18 12.71
CA TYR A 21 -7.09 16.77 13.44
C TYR A 21 -6.20 17.48 12.41
N ILE A 22 -5.88 18.74 12.65
CA ILE A 22 -4.91 19.53 11.89
C ILE A 22 -3.66 19.57 12.73
N LEU A 23 -2.66 18.78 12.36
CA LEU A 23 -1.36 18.75 13.00
C LEU A 23 -0.35 18.87 11.86
N PHE A 24 0.45 19.95 11.89
CA PHE A 24 1.45 20.35 10.89
C PHE A 24 0.99 21.07 9.62
N GLY A 25 -0.15 21.78 9.62
CA GLY A 25 -0.49 22.70 8.51
C GLY A 25 -0.58 22.04 7.13
N LYS A 26 -0.56 20.71 7.09
CA LYS A 26 -0.71 19.83 5.93
C LYS A 26 -1.73 18.79 6.33
N ASP A 27 -2.74 18.61 5.50
CA ASP A 27 -3.86 17.71 5.74
C ASP A 27 -3.38 16.34 6.22
N ILE A 28 -3.90 15.87 7.35
CA ILE A 28 -3.61 14.52 7.87
C ILE A 28 -4.21 13.45 6.95
N SER A 29 -5.06 13.83 5.99
CA SER A 29 -5.43 13.02 4.83
C SER A 29 -4.23 12.70 3.90
N GLU A 30 -3.11 13.42 3.98
CA GLU A 30 -1.92 13.21 3.13
C GLU A 30 -0.99 12.10 3.64
N ILE A 31 -1.20 11.56 4.85
CA ILE A 31 -0.41 10.46 5.41
C ILE A 31 -1.26 9.18 5.52
N PRO A 32 -1.77 8.61 4.40
CA PRO A 32 -2.62 7.43 4.41
C PRO A 32 -1.91 6.18 4.95
N CYS A 33 -0.57 6.17 4.98
CA CYS A 33 0.19 5.04 5.53
C CYS A 33 0.14 4.97 7.07
N PHE A 34 0.16 6.08 7.80
CA PHE A 34 0.30 6.04 9.26
C PHE A 34 -1.01 5.65 9.95
N LYS A 35 -2.14 6.23 9.49
CA LYS A 35 -3.45 6.02 10.10
C LYS A 35 -3.92 4.56 10.00
N ASN A 36 -3.78 3.96 8.83
CA ASN A 36 -4.15 2.56 8.61
C ASN A 36 -3.20 1.63 9.39
N SER A 37 -1.88 1.84 9.32
CA SER A 37 -0.91 1.01 10.03
C SER A 37 -1.12 1.00 11.56
N PHE A 38 -1.48 2.14 12.14
CA PHE A 38 -1.73 2.25 13.58
C PHE A 38 -3.01 1.52 14.00
N LEU A 39 -4.09 1.63 13.22
CA LEU A 39 -5.35 0.94 13.48
C LEU A 39 -5.21 -0.59 13.32
N TYR A 40 -4.54 -1.04 12.26
CA TYR A 40 -4.20 -2.46 12.06
C TYR A 40 -3.21 -2.95 13.12
N GLY A 41 -2.28 -2.11 13.55
CA GLY A 41 -1.34 -2.40 14.63
C GLY A 41 -2.04 -2.65 15.95
N ILE A 42 -2.93 -1.76 16.39
CA ILE A 42 -3.66 -1.91 17.67
C ILE A 42 -4.57 -3.14 17.62
N SER A 43 -5.35 -3.29 16.55
CA SER A 43 -6.26 -4.45 16.41
C SER A 43 -5.49 -5.78 16.34
N GLY A 44 -4.41 -5.84 15.56
CA GLY A 44 -3.52 -7.00 15.48
C GLY A 44 -2.78 -7.28 16.80
N GLY A 45 -2.38 -6.24 17.53
CA GLY A 45 -1.75 -6.34 18.85
C GLY A 45 -2.69 -6.91 19.91
N ILE A 46 -3.96 -6.48 19.92
CA ILE A 46 -4.99 -7.00 20.83
C ILE A 46 -5.29 -8.47 20.51
N VAL A 47 -5.52 -8.81 19.23
CA VAL A 47 -5.81 -10.18 18.80
C VAL A 47 -4.63 -11.11 19.12
N GLY A 48 -3.40 -10.71 18.76
CA GLY A 48 -2.19 -11.48 19.02
C GLY A 48 -1.85 -11.61 20.52
N GLY A 49 -2.06 -10.55 21.30
CA GLY A 49 -1.87 -10.53 22.75
C GLY A 49 -2.87 -11.43 23.48
N LEU A 50 -4.14 -11.42 23.09
CA LEU A 50 -5.16 -12.29 23.64
C LEU A 50 -4.93 -13.76 23.26
N LEU A 51 -4.54 -14.03 22.01
CA LEU A 51 -4.16 -15.38 21.55
C LEU A 51 -2.98 -15.94 22.36
N THR A 52 -1.92 -15.15 22.53
CA THR A 52 -0.75 -15.58 23.32
C THR A 52 -1.09 -15.74 24.80
N PHE A 53 -1.93 -14.86 25.36
CA PHE A 53 -2.42 -14.99 26.73
C PHE A 53 -3.20 -16.30 26.96
N LEU A 54 -4.11 -16.65 26.05
CA LEU A 54 -4.88 -17.89 26.12
C LEU A 54 -3.98 -19.13 26.06
N PHE A 55 -2.96 -19.11 25.22
CA PHE A 55 -2.06 -20.25 25.01
C PHE A 55 -1.06 -20.42 26.17
N THR A 56 -0.59 -19.32 26.77
CA THR A 56 0.53 -19.34 27.72
C THR A 56 0.12 -19.15 29.18
N SER A 57 -1.11 -18.69 29.47
CA SER A 57 -1.63 -18.39 30.83
C SER A 57 -0.76 -17.44 31.69
N ARG A 58 0.30 -16.84 31.11
CA ARG A 58 1.26 -15.97 31.79
C ARG A 58 1.13 -14.54 31.26
N PRO A 59 0.50 -13.62 32.00
CA PRO A 59 0.22 -12.25 31.54
C PRO A 59 1.49 -11.44 31.24
N ARG A 60 2.60 -11.71 31.93
CA ARG A 60 3.88 -10.99 31.70
C ARG A 60 4.45 -11.26 30.31
N ILE A 61 4.31 -12.50 29.81
CA ILE A 61 4.82 -12.88 28.49
C ILE A 61 3.90 -12.33 27.40
N ALA A 62 2.59 -12.30 27.65
CA ALA A 62 1.60 -11.74 26.73
C ALA A 62 1.82 -10.24 26.45
N MET A 63 2.25 -9.44 27.44
CA MET A 63 2.57 -8.02 27.22
C MET A 63 3.75 -7.82 26.26
N HIS A 64 4.84 -8.56 26.47
CA HIS A 64 6.00 -8.47 25.57
C HIS A 64 5.67 -8.98 24.16
N ALA A 65 4.85 -10.04 24.06
CA ALA A 65 4.37 -10.55 22.78
C ALA A 65 3.44 -9.56 22.07
N GLY A 66 2.50 -8.94 22.77
CA GLY A 66 1.60 -7.93 22.22
C GLY A 66 2.31 -6.67 21.72
N MET A 67 3.35 -6.21 22.45
CA MET A 67 4.21 -5.12 21.96
C MET A 67 4.99 -5.54 20.72
N ALA A 68 5.52 -6.76 20.70
CA ALA A 68 6.24 -7.29 19.54
C ALA A 68 5.31 -7.37 18.30
N THR A 69 4.10 -7.89 18.44
CA THR A 69 3.13 -7.98 17.32
C THR A 69 2.71 -6.59 16.85
N TYR A 70 2.40 -5.67 17.77
CA TYR A 70 2.06 -4.29 17.44
C TYR A 70 3.16 -3.61 16.63
N VAL A 71 4.43 -3.71 17.07
CA VAL A 71 5.57 -3.12 16.37
C VAL A 71 5.77 -3.78 15.00
N ASN A 72 5.69 -5.11 14.92
CA ASN A 72 5.88 -5.83 13.65
C ASN A 72 4.80 -5.46 12.62
N VAL A 73 3.53 -5.42 13.01
CA VAL A 73 2.43 -5.04 12.11
C VAL A 73 2.60 -3.60 11.66
N THR A 74 2.88 -2.68 12.59
CA THR A 74 3.08 -1.27 12.28
C THR A 74 4.24 -1.05 11.32
N LEU A 75 5.40 -1.68 11.58
CA LEU A 75 6.59 -1.52 10.74
C LEU A 75 6.40 -2.16 9.36
N GLY A 76 5.82 -3.36 9.30
CA GLY A 76 5.57 -4.07 8.04
C GLY A 76 4.63 -3.29 7.13
N TYR A 77 3.53 -2.78 7.68
CA TYR A 77 2.56 -1.99 6.93
C TYR A 77 3.13 -0.64 6.49
N TYR A 78 3.96 -0.01 7.33
CA TYR A 78 4.66 1.23 6.99
C TYR A 78 5.64 1.03 5.83
N VAL A 79 6.50 0.01 5.89
CA VAL A 79 7.48 -0.29 4.84
C VAL A 79 6.78 -0.67 3.54
N TYR A 80 5.73 -1.51 3.61
CA TYR A 80 4.93 -1.89 2.45
C TYR A 80 4.33 -0.68 1.74
N CYS A 81 3.70 0.22 2.50
CA CYS A 81 3.06 1.41 1.95
C CYS A 81 4.08 2.39 1.34
N ARG A 82 5.26 2.54 1.98
CA ARG A 82 6.37 3.36 1.45
C ARG A 82 6.93 2.78 0.15
N TYR A 83 7.08 1.46 0.09
CA TYR A 83 7.59 0.77 -1.08
C TYR A 83 6.63 0.86 -2.26
N ASN A 84 5.33 0.58 -2.03
CA ASN A 84 4.32 0.66 -3.08
C ASN A 84 4.23 2.07 -3.65
N ARG A 85 4.21 3.10 -2.78
CA ARG A 85 4.16 4.49 -3.23
C ARG A 85 5.38 4.89 -4.06
N ALA A 86 6.59 4.44 -3.67
CA ALA A 86 7.79 4.68 -4.45
C ALA A 86 7.73 3.96 -5.83
N HIS A 87 7.22 2.73 -5.85
CA HIS A 87 7.04 1.94 -7.06
C HIS A 87 5.96 2.52 -7.99
N ASP A 88 4.84 2.99 -7.44
CA ASP A 88 3.73 3.59 -8.18
C ASP A 88 4.15 4.90 -8.87
N THR A 89 4.95 5.74 -8.20
CA THR A 89 5.51 6.93 -8.85
C THR A 89 6.40 6.58 -10.04
N PHE A 90 7.16 5.49 -9.96
CA PHE A 90 8.01 5.06 -11.07
C PHE A 90 7.18 4.59 -12.28
N ASN A 91 6.08 3.88 -12.03
CA ASN A 91 5.17 3.45 -13.09
C ASN A 91 4.40 4.64 -13.70
N ALA A 92 3.93 5.57 -12.87
CA ALA A 92 3.23 6.76 -13.34
C ALA A 92 4.11 7.63 -14.24
N VAL A 93 5.39 7.80 -13.90
CA VAL A 93 6.37 8.53 -14.73
C VAL A 93 6.57 7.83 -16.08
N LYS A 94 6.76 6.50 -16.09
CA LYS A 94 6.89 5.74 -17.34
C LYS A 94 5.67 5.85 -18.25
N MET A 95 4.46 5.88 -17.68
CA MET A 95 3.24 6.02 -18.46
C MET A 95 3.12 7.40 -19.11
N GLN A 96 3.58 8.47 -18.45
CA GLN A 96 3.57 9.81 -19.01
C GLN A 96 4.46 9.93 -20.25
N ASP A 97 5.61 9.27 -20.27
CA ASP A 97 6.50 9.23 -21.45
C ASP A 97 5.84 8.55 -22.65
N VAL A 98 5.03 7.52 -22.42
CA VAL A 98 4.28 6.84 -23.48
C VAL A 98 3.11 7.70 -23.96
N PHE A 99 2.37 8.32 -23.04
CA PHE A 99 1.26 9.22 -23.38
C PHE A 99 1.71 10.43 -24.19
N GLN A 100 2.82 11.08 -23.83
CA GLN A 100 3.31 12.23 -24.59
C GLN A 100 3.75 11.83 -26.00
N LYS A 101 4.39 10.66 -26.16
CA LYS A 101 4.76 10.14 -27.48
C LYS A 101 3.54 9.82 -28.33
N ALA A 102 2.48 9.24 -27.73
CA ALA A 102 1.23 8.96 -28.42
C ALA A 102 0.52 10.25 -28.87
N ILE A 103 0.40 11.25 -28.00
CA ILE A 103 -0.25 12.54 -28.33
C ILE A 103 0.51 13.29 -29.44
N VAL A 104 1.85 13.28 -29.42
CA VAL A 104 2.66 13.89 -30.48
C VAL A 104 2.47 13.17 -31.81
N PHE A 105 2.33 11.84 -31.81
CA PHE A 105 2.15 11.03 -33.02
C PHE A 105 0.72 11.11 -33.58
N GLU A 106 -0.31 11.24 -32.74
CA GLU A 106 -1.70 11.43 -33.16
C GLU A 106 -1.97 12.87 -33.63
N GLY A 107 -1.24 13.86 -33.11
CA GLY A 107 -1.30 15.25 -33.56
C GLY A 107 -0.48 15.55 -34.82
N THR A 108 0.43 14.65 -35.21
CA THR A 108 1.02 14.71 -36.55
C THR A 108 0.04 14.06 -37.53
N GLU A 109 -0.85 14.88 -38.07
CA GLU A 109 -1.61 14.57 -39.28
C GLU A 109 -0.67 14.02 -40.36
N LYS A 110 -0.62 12.68 -40.46
CA LYS A 110 -0.05 11.90 -41.55
C LYS A 110 1.10 12.60 -42.31
N LEU A 111 2.28 12.76 -41.69
CA LEU A 111 3.45 12.96 -42.55
C LEU A 111 3.71 11.65 -43.32
N PRO A 112 3.91 11.71 -44.65
CA PRO A 112 3.92 10.57 -45.56
C PRO A 112 5.23 9.77 -45.49
N THR A 113 5.55 9.20 -44.32
CA THR A 113 6.67 8.23 -44.19
C THR A 113 6.27 6.80 -44.59
N LEU A 114 5.00 6.56 -44.91
CA LEU A 114 4.48 5.26 -45.37
C LEU A 114 4.54 5.12 -46.90
N GLU A 115 4.93 6.17 -47.64
CA GLU A 115 5.07 6.11 -49.10
C GLU A 115 6.46 5.58 -49.54
N LYS A 116 7.51 5.76 -48.73
CA LYS A 116 8.85 5.25 -49.06
C LYS A 116 9.04 3.75 -48.90
N ASP A 117 8.22 3.10 -48.07
CA ASP A 117 8.30 1.65 -47.86
C ASP A 117 7.64 0.86 -49.02
N LYS A 118 6.61 1.43 -49.66
CA LYS A 118 5.99 0.80 -50.85
C LYS A 118 6.84 0.88 -52.11
N THR A 119 7.69 1.90 -52.27
CA THR A 119 8.57 2.02 -53.44
C THR A 119 9.83 1.14 -53.35
N LEU A 120 10.11 0.55 -52.18
CA LEU A 120 11.24 -0.35 -51.95
C LEU A 120 10.78 -1.83 -51.89
N SER A 121 9.73 -2.17 -52.65
CA SER A 121 9.30 -3.56 -52.89
C SER A 121 8.98 -3.85 -54.37
N ASP A 122 9.24 -2.87 -55.26
CA ASP A 122 8.95 -2.95 -56.71
C ASP A 122 10.22 -2.74 -57.59
N VAL A 123 11.44 -2.84 -57.01
CA VAL A 123 12.73 -2.90 -57.73
C VAL A 123 13.50 -4.14 -57.30
#